data_AF-A0A424Y0I3-F1
#
_entry.id   AF-A0A424Y0I3-F1
#
_cell.length_a   1.000
_cell.length_b   1.000
_cell.length_c   1.000
_cell.angle_alpha   90.00
_cell.angle_beta   90.00
_cell.angle_gamma   90.00
#
_symmetry.space_group_name_H-M   'P 1'
#
loop_
_entity.id
_entity.type
_entity.pdbx_description
1 polymer ?
#
loop_
_entity_poly.entity_id
_entity_poly.type
_entity_poly.pdbx_seq_one_letter_code
_entity_poly.pdbx_strand_id
1 'polypeptide(L)'
;MKANEKKMLIALIILLSGLAVKSFFMDPYRPESDQMAQYAEFAQLMAPFQQQTMLDRMKVLNYQTVDVERIKEEGQTHIAVLEPDTDGIAEIELSGEYEARVRAYLFWIFPIRDIHIEGGLPAHENKPGS
;
A
#
# COMPACT_ATOMS: atom_id res chain seq x y z
N MET A 1 24.29 25.49 27.30
CA MET A 1 24.21 25.53 25.82
C MET A 1 24.60 26.91 25.34
N LYS A 2 25.58 26.99 24.45
CA LYS A 2 25.96 28.26 23.81
C LYS A 2 24.86 28.71 22.84
N ALA A 3 24.74 30.01 22.58
CA ALA A 3 23.71 30.57 21.69
C ALA A 3 23.70 29.89 20.29
N ASN A 4 24.87 29.42 19.84
CA ASN A 4 25.04 28.72 18.57
C ASN A 4 24.48 27.29 18.58
N GLU A 5 24.59 26.55 19.69
CA GLU A 5 23.99 25.22 19.84
C GLU A 5 22.46 25.30 19.83
N LYS A 6 21.90 26.33 20.46
CA LYS A 6 20.44 26.55 20.47
C LYS A 6 19.91 26.86 19.07
N LYS A 7 20.65 27.63 18.27
CA LYS A 7 20.32 27.90 16.85
C LYS A 7 20.40 26.64 16.00
N MET A 8 21.43 25.81 16.19
CA MET A 8 21.55 24.52 15.50
C MET A 8 20.41 23.57 15.83
N LEU A 9 20.03 23.47 17.11
CA LEU A 9 18.91 22.64 17.54
C LEU A 9 17.58 23.10 16.92
N ILE A 10 17.34 24.42 16.90
CA ILE A 10 16.14 25.00 16.27
C ILE A 10 16.14 24.71 14.76
N ALA A 11 17.27 24.90 14.09
CA ALA A 11 17.40 24.60 12.67
C ALA A 11 17.14 23.11 12.37
N LEU A 12 17.64 22.20 13.21
CA LEU A 12 17.39 20.78 13.11
C LEU A 12 15.91 20.44 13.28
N ILE A 13 15.23 21.03 14.27
CA ILE A 13 13.79 20.83 14.49
C ILE A 13 12.98 21.34 13.29
N ILE A 14 13.32 22.52 12.74
CA ILE A 14 12.65 23.06 11.55
C ILE A 14 12.87 22.14 10.35
N LEU A 15 14.09 21.64 10.16
CA LEU A 15 14.41 20.71 9.08
C LEU A 15 13.62 19.40 9.21
N LEU A 16 13.60 18.81 10.42
CA LEU A 16 12.83 17.59 10.70
C LEU A 16 11.34 17.80 10.47
N SER A 17 10.77 18.92 10.94
CA SER A 17 9.38 19.26 10.69
C SER A 17 9.09 19.47 9.21
N GLY A 18 9.98 20.14 8.47
CA GLY A 18 9.84 20.34 7.03
C GLY A 18 9.87 19.04 6.23
N LEU A 19 10.75 18.11 6.60
CA LEU A 19 10.79 16.77 6.00
C LEU A 19 9.53 15.97 6.35
N ALA A 20 9.06 16.03 7.60
CA ALA A 20 7.85 15.35 8.03
C ALA A 20 6.61 15.85 7.29
N VAL A 21 6.45 17.17 7.14
CA VAL A 21 5.32 17.77 6.40
C VAL A 21 5.38 17.40 4.92
N LYS A 22 6.56 17.45 4.29
CA LYS A 22 6.71 17.01 2.89
C LYS A 22 6.35 15.54 2.74
N SER A 23 6.82 14.69 3.65
CA SER A 23 6.51 13.26 3.63
C SER A 23 5.02 12.99 3.80
N PHE A 24 4.32 13.75 4.64
CA PHE A 24 2.90 13.56 4.89
C PHE A 24 2.01 14.05 3.74
N PHE A 25 2.39 15.15 3.07
CA PHE A 25 1.63 15.70 1.95
C PHE A 25 1.82 14.95 0.63
N MET A 26 2.87 14.13 0.50
CA MET A 26 3.23 13.52 -0.79
C MET A 26 2.63 12.13 -1.01
N ASP A 27 1.90 11.55 -0.04
CA ASP A 27 1.61 10.10 -0.07
C ASP A 27 0.16 9.59 0.19
N PRO A 28 -0.93 10.37 0.21
CA PRO A 28 -2.24 9.73 0.06
C PRO A 28 -2.50 9.49 -1.44
N TYR A 29 -2.36 8.23 -1.88
CA TYR A 29 -3.01 7.76 -3.11
C TYR A 29 -4.49 8.12 -3.01
N ARG A 30 -4.98 8.92 -3.94
CA ARG A 30 -6.40 9.30 -4.02
C ARG A 30 -7.02 8.51 -5.16
N PRO A 31 -7.82 7.48 -4.86
CA PRO A 31 -8.47 6.71 -5.90
C PRO A 31 -9.41 7.61 -6.71
N GLU A 32 -9.31 7.56 -8.03
CA GLU A 32 -10.20 8.29 -8.94
C GLU A 32 -11.55 7.58 -9.12
N SER A 33 -11.62 6.29 -8.77
CA SER A 33 -12.83 5.47 -8.87
C SER A 33 -12.94 4.49 -7.69
N ASP A 34 -14.15 4.02 -7.45
CA ASP A 34 -14.42 3.04 -6.39
C ASP A 34 -13.70 1.70 -6.61
N GLN A 35 -13.58 1.27 -7.88
CA GLN A 35 -12.83 0.07 -8.26
C GLN A 35 -11.33 0.21 -7.97
N MET A 36 -10.76 1.40 -8.21
CA MET A 36 -9.36 1.69 -7.84
C MET A 36 -9.16 1.72 -6.33
N ALA A 37 -10.14 2.21 -5.57
CA ALA A 37 -10.10 2.18 -4.10
C ALA A 37 -10.08 0.74 -3.57
N GLN A 38 -10.97 -0.11 -4.10
CA GLN A 38 -11.05 -1.52 -3.74
C GLN A 38 -9.77 -2.28 -4.11
N TYR A 39 -9.21 -2.00 -5.30
CA TYR A 39 -7.94 -2.59 -5.71
C TYR A 39 -6.75 -2.09 -4.86
N ALA A 40 -6.74 -0.81 -4.46
CA ALA A 40 -5.71 -0.26 -3.59
C ALA A 40 -5.68 -0.96 -2.21
N GLU A 41 -6.86 -1.25 -1.66
CA GLU A 41 -7.00 -1.98 -0.40
C GLU A 41 -6.55 -3.44 -0.55
N PHE A 42 -6.98 -4.11 -1.62
CA PHE A 42 -6.51 -5.47 -1.95
C PHE A 42 -4.98 -5.53 -2.06
N ALA A 43 -4.37 -4.60 -2.79
CA ALA A 43 -2.93 -4.55 -2.96
C ALA A 43 -2.18 -4.35 -1.63
N GLN A 44 -2.71 -3.48 -0.76
CA GLN A 44 -2.16 -3.26 0.58
C GLN A 44 -2.22 -4.52 1.45
N LEU A 45 -3.31 -5.29 1.36
CA LEU A 45 -3.48 -6.57 2.06
C LEU A 45 -2.53 -7.65 1.52
N MET A 46 -2.29 -7.67 0.20
CA MET A 46 -1.44 -8.67 -0.45
C MET A 46 0.06 -8.40 -0.33
N ALA A 47 0.47 -7.13 -0.20
CA ALA A 47 1.87 -6.72 -0.07
C ALA A 47 2.73 -7.52 0.95
N PRO A 48 2.27 -7.81 2.19
CA PRO A 48 3.05 -8.62 3.14
C PRO A 48 3.23 -10.08 2.72
N PHE A 49 2.35 -10.62 1.86
CA PHE A 49 2.41 -12.01 1.42
C PHE A 49 3.36 -12.23 0.24
N GLN A 50 3.56 -11.21 -0.60
CA GLN A 50 4.46 -11.30 -1.77
C GLN A 50 5.94 -11.43 -1.36
N GLN A 51 6.35 -10.85 -0.22
CA GLN A 51 7.74 -10.91 0.25
C GLN A 51 7.83 -11.01 1.77
N GLN A 52 7.92 -12.24 2.30
CA GLN A 52 8.13 -12.45 3.74
C GLN A 52 9.60 -12.23 4.14
N THR A 53 9.94 -11.03 4.61
CA THR A 53 11.23 -10.76 5.28
C THR A 53 11.11 -10.90 6.79
N MET A 54 12.26 -11.00 7.48
CA MET A 54 12.27 -11.04 8.95
C MET A 54 11.66 -9.78 9.59
N LEU A 55 11.75 -8.63 8.91
CA LEU A 55 11.17 -7.36 9.36
C LEU A 55 9.64 -7.39 9.35
N ASP A 56 9.03 -8.09 8.39
CA ASP A 56 7.56 -8.24 8.31
C ASP A 56 7.02 -9.03 9.50
N ARG A 57 7.76 -10.05 9.94
CA ARG A 57 7.41 -10.84 11.15
C ARG A 57 7.47 -10.01 12.43
N MET A 58 8.34 -9.01 12.49
CA MET A 58 8.46 -8.12 13.64
C MET A 58 7.37 -7.04 13.66
N LYS A 59 6.49 -6.97 12.65
CA LYS A 59 5.39 -6.00 12.53
C LYS A 59 5.85 -4.53 12.62
N VAL A 60 7.10 -4.26 12.21
CA VAL A 60 7.68 -2.90 12.18
C VAL A 60 7.48 -2.20 10.84
N LEU A 61 7.00 -2.95 9.85
CA LEU A 61 6.76 -2.47 8.49
C LEU A 61 5.29 -2.08 8.33
N ASN A 62 5.10 -0.93 7.72
CA ASN A 62 3.80 -0.42 7.34
C ASN A 62 3.73 -0.34 5.81
N TYR A 63 2.60 -0.73 5.23
CA TYR A 63 2.44 -0.77 3.78
C TYR A 63 1.41 0.26 3.39
N GLN A 64 1.72 1.05 2.38
CA GLN A 64 0.84 2.08 1.85
C GLN A 64 0.83 2.00 0.33
N THR A 65 -0.36 1.92 -0.25
CA THR A 65 -0.53 2.00 -1.70
C THR A 65 -0.21 3.43 -2.13
N VAL A 66 0.78 3.57 -3.01
CA VAL A 66 1.25 4.87 -3.52
C VAL A 66 0.69 5.17 -4.89
N ASP A 67 0.34 4.13 -5.64
CA ASP A 67 -0.12 4.24 -7.01
C ASP A 67 -1.01 3.05 -7.38
N VAL A 68 -2.05 3.28 -8.17
CA VAL A 68 -2.87 2.24 -8.79
C VAL A 68 -3.24 2.70 -10.18
N GLU A 69 -2.95 1.84 -11.16
CA GLU A 69 -3.21 2.08 -12.56
C GLU A 69 -4.01 0.92 -13.15
N ARG A 70 -4.90 1.22 -14.08
CA ARG A 70 -5.59 0.20 -14.88
C ARG A 70 -4.78 -0.03 -16.15
N ILE A 71 -4.08 -1.16 -16.23
CA ILE A 71 -3.19 -1.49 -17.35
C ILE A 71 -4.00 -1.82 -18.61
N LYS A 72 -5.14 -2.51 -18.45
CA LYS A 72 -6.00 -2.91 -19.57
C LYS A 72 -7.46 -2.67 -19.27
N GLU A 73 -8.19 -2.18 -20.27
CA GLU A 73 -9.64 -2.08 -20.19
C GLU A 73 -10.32 -3.46 -20.33
N GLU A 74 -9.75 -4.32 -21.17
CA GLU A 74 -10.24 -5.68 -21.41
C GLU A 74 -9.67 -6.66 -20.37
N GLY A 75 -10.53 -7.49 -19.79
CA GLY A 75 -10.16 -8.49 -18.79
C GLY A 75 -11.04 -8.42 -17.53
N GLN A 76 -10.79 -9.33 -16.59
CA GLN A 76 -11.41 -9.35 -15.27
C GLN A 76 -10.32 -9.59 -14.23
N THR A 77 -10.37 -8.84 -13.14
CA THR A 77 -9.47 -9.02 -11.99
C THR A 77 -10.30 -9.44 -10.79
N HIS A 78 -10.02 -10.63 -10.26
CA HIS A 78 -10.66 -11.12 -9.03
C HIS A 78 -9.87 -10.61 -7.83
N ILE A 79 -10.51 -9.85 -6.95
CA ILE A 79 -9.89 -9.35 -5.73
C ILE A 79 -10.68 -9.75 -4.49
N ALA A 80 -9.97 -9.81 -3.38
CA ALA A 80 -10.55 -9.97 -2.04
C ALA A 80 -10.69 -8.60 -1.38
N VAL A 81 -11.90 -8.28 -0.91
CA VAL A 81 -12.22 -7.04 -0.18
C VAL A 81 -12.77 -7.40 1.20
N LEU A 82 -12.43 -6.61 2.22
CA LEU A 82 -13.00 -6.75 3.55
C LEU A 82 -14.45 -6.24 3.57
N GLU A 83 -15.39 -7.08 3.96
CA GLU A 83 -16.77 -6.67 4.19
C GLU A 83 -16.85 -5.84 5.48
N PRO A 84 -17.41 -4.62 5.42
CA PRO A 84 -17.48 -3.74 6.59
C PRO A 84 -18.41 -4.26 7.69
N ASP A 85 -19.37 -5.13 7.35
CA ASP A 85 -20.42 -5.58 8.27
C ASP A 85 -20.14 -6.92 8.97
N THR A 86 -19.24 -7.74 8.41
CA THR A 86 -19.08 -9.15 8.83
C THR A 86 -17.65 -9.53 9.21
N ASP A 87 -16.68 -8.62 9.07
CA ASP A 87 -15.23 -8.93 9.18
C ASP A 87 -14.81 -10.08 8.24
N GLY A 88 -15.64 -10.33 7.21
CA GLY A 88 -15.48 -11.37 6.21
C GLY A 88 -14.67 -10.87 5.03
N ILE A 89 -14.05 -11.80 4.30
CA ILE A 89 -13.42 -11.51 3.02
C ILE A 89 -14.41 -11.87 1.92
N ALA A 90 -14.85 -10.88 1.15
CA ALA A 90 -15.67 -11.07 -0.04
C ALA A 90 -14.79 -11.04 -1.29
N GLU A 91 -15.01 -12.00 -2.19
CA GLU A 91 -14.39 -11.97 -3.52
C GLU A 91 -15.28 -11.17 -4.47
N ILE A 92 -14.70 -10.18 -5.14
CA ILE A 92 -15.38 -9.36 -6.15
C ILE A 92 -14.60 -9.35 -7.45
N GLU A 93 -15.32 -9.14 -8.55
CA GLU A 93 -14.75 -9.02 -9.89
C GLU A 93 -14.69 -7.55 -10.31
N LEU A 94 -13.48 -7.08 -10.61
CA LEU A 94 -13.24 -5.79 -11.23
C LEU A 94 -13.11 -5.92 -12.74
N SER A 95 -13.59 -4.91 -13.46
CA SER A 95 -13.50 -4.87 -14.92
C SER A 95 -12.14 -4.32 -15.37
N GLY A 96 -11.39 -5.10 -16.13
CA GLY A 96 -10.04 -4.77 -16.59
C GLY A 96 -8.93 -5.35 -15.71
N GLU A 97 -7.69 -5.14 -16.12
CA GLU A 97 -6.49 -5.51 -15.38
C GLU A 97 -5.91 -4.30 -14.67
N TYR A 98 -5.55 -4.47 -13.40
CA TYR A 98 -5.01 -3.42 -12.55
C TYR A 98 -3.59 -3.75 -12.08
N GLU A 99 -2.81 -2.71 -11.83
CA GLU A 99 -1.51 -2.76 -11.18
C GLU A 99 -1.50 -1.76 -10.03
N ALA A 100 -0.90 -2.14 -8.91
CA ALA A 100 -0.70 -1.26 -7.77
C ALA A 100 0.75 -1.28 -7.34
N ARG A 101 1.27 -0.10 -7.03
CA ARG A 101 2.54 0.05 -6.34
C ARG A 101 2.26 0.27 -4.86
N VAL A 102 2.77 -0.63 -4.04
CA VAL A 102 2.69 -0.56 -2.58
C VAL A 102 4.08 -0.32 -2.03
N ARG A 103 4.24 0.74 -1.24
CA ARG A 103 5.51 1.09 -0.61
C ARG A 103 5.50 0.63 0.85
N ALA A 104 6.58 -0.02 1.25
CA ALA A 104 6.79 -0.40 2.64
C ALA A 104 7.61 0.68 3.37
N TYR A 105 7.15 1.06 4.54
CA TYR A 105 7.75 2.04 5.44
C TYR A 105 8.18 1.37 6.73
N LEU A 106 9.43 1.58 7.13
CA LEU A 106 9.90 1.25 8.46
C LEU A 106 9.48 2.36 9.44
N PHE A 107 8.84 1.98 10.54
CA PHE A 107 8.32 2.91 11.55
C PHE A 107 7.44 4.02 10.96
N TRP A 108 6.69 3.74 9.88
CA TRP A 108 5.79 4.69 9.20
C TRP A 108 6.47 5.92 8.57
N ILE A 109 7.81 6.01 8.59
CA ILE A 109 8.53 7.23 8.21
C ILE A 109 9.50 6.94 7.06
N PHE A 110 10.25 5.84 7.14
CA PHE A 110 11.35 5.60 6.21
C PHE A 110 10.90 4.60 5.14
N PRO A 111 10.72 5.02 3.88
CA PRO A 111 10.44 4.09 2.81
C PRO A 111 11.64 3.16 2.63
N ILE A 112 11.40 1.86 2.67
CA ILE A 112 12.45 0.85 2.56
C ILE A 112 12.44 0.14 1.23
N ARG A 113 11.28 -0.02 0.59
CA ARG A 113 11.13 -0.69 -0.71
C ARG A 113 9.75 -0.41 -1.32
N ASP A 114 9.69 -0.63 -2.64
CA ASP A 114 8.46 -0.60 -3.43
C ASP A 114 8.13 -2.02 -3.91
N ILE A 115 6.86 -2.39 -3.82
CA ILE A 115 6.28 -3.71 -4.14
C ILE A 115 5.24 -3.48 -5.25
N HIS A 116 5.28 -4.30 -6.29
CA HIS A 116 4.35 -4.21 -7.41
C HIS A 116 3.38 -5.40 -7.37
N ILE A 117 2.09 -5.08 -7.30
CA ILE A 117 0.99 -6.04 -7.26
C ILE A 117 0.25 -5.93 -8.59
N GLU A 118 0.45 -6.92 -9.45
CA GLU A 118 -0.20 -7.02 -10.75
C GLU A 118 -1.34 -8.04 -10.69
N GLY A 119 -2.52 -7.66 -11.17
CA GLY A 119 -3.68 -8.53 -11.27
C GLY A 119 -4.29 -8.94 -9.93
N GLY A 120 -4.96 -10.09 -9.93
CA GLY A 120 -5.81 -10.53 -8.82
C GLY A 120 -5.43 -11.89 -8.27
N LEU A 121 -6.30 -12.43 -7.42
CA LEU A 121 -6.22 -13.83 -7.02
C LEU A 121 -6.37 -14.73 -8.26
N PRO A 122 -5.63 -15.86 -8.32
CA PRO A 122 -5.85 -16.83 -9.38
C PRO A 122 -7.31 -17.28 -9.31
N ALA A 123 -8.05 -17.15 -10.41
CA ALA A 123 -9.42 -17.63 -10.49
C ALA A 123 -9.45 -19.06 -9.95
N HIS A 124 -10.32 -19.31 -8.97
CA HIS A 124 -10.51 -20.65 -8.42
C HIS A 124 -11.06 -21.52 -9.55
N GLU A 125 -10.16 -22.16 -10.30
CA GLU A 125 -10.49 -23.20 -11.26
C GLU A 125 -11.07 -24.33 -10.41
N ASN A 126 -12.40 -24.37 -10.32
CA ASN A 126 -13.13 -25.54 -9.85
C ASN A 126 -12.67 -26.70 -10.73
N LYS A 127 -11.66 -27.46 -10.29
CA LYS A 127 -11.32 -28.73 -10.93
C LYS A 127 -12.58 -29.60 -10.89
N PRO A 128 -13.21 -29.92 -12.04
CA PRO A 128 -14.24 -30.94 -12.03
C PRO A 128 -13.53 -32.29 -11.89
N GLY A 129 -13.70 -32.91 -10.73
CA GLY A 129 -13.57 -34.36 -10.57
C GLY A 129 -12.20 -34.89 -10.12
N SER A 130 -12.24 -35.63 -9.01
CA SER A 130 -11.91 -37.05 -9.07
C SER A 130 -12.80 -37.84 -8.12
#